data_AF-A0A645GLL3-F1
#
_entry.id   AF-A0A645GLL3-F1
#
_cell.length_a   1.000
_cell.length_b   1.000
_cell.length_c   1.000
_cell.angle_alpha   90.00
_cell.angle_beta   90.00
_cell.angle_gamma   90.00
#
_symmetry.space_group_name_H-M   'P 1'
#
loop_
_entity.id
_entity.type
_entity.pdbx_description
1 polymer ?
#
loop_
_entity_poly.entity_id
_entity_poly.type
_entity_poly.pdbx_seq_one_letter_code
_entity_poly.pdbx_strand_id
1 'polypeptide(L)'
;MELERLDAPQYLPISIVIADVNNLKSTNDTYGHDSGDLLIRRTAEGFRKACRENDIIARWGGDEFAILLPNTDADKAERIVGRIREQYRDVSVMDLPVSVSFGIATRTLPEQSLSSIMTMAEKQMYANKRGEKMR
;
A
#
# COMPACT_ATOMS: atom_id res chain seq x y z
N MET A 1 0.46 -2.08 -21.04
CA MET A 1 0.09 -2.39 -19.63
C MET A 1 -0.01 -1.08 -18.86
N GLU A 2 -0.80 -0.98 -17.79
CA GLU A 2 -1.05 0.29 -17.08
C GLU A 2 0.24 1.01 -16.60
N LEU A 3 1.28 0.25 -16.24
CA LEU A 3 2.60 0.81 -15.92
C LEU A 3 3.27 1.54 -17.09
N GLU A 4 3.14 1.04 -18.33
CA GLU A 4 3.72 1.70 -19.52
C GLU A 4 3.02 3.02 -19.80
N ARG A 5 1.71 3.12 -19.52
CA ARG A 5 0.95 4.36 -19.63
C ARG A 5 1.46 5.40 -18.62
N LEU A 6 1.72 4.97 -17.39
CA LEU A 6 2.19 5.82 -16.28
C LEU A 6 3.68 6.16 -16.35
N ASP A 7 4.44 5.49 -17.21
CA ASP A 7 5.86 5.79 -17.39
C ASP A 7 6.10 7.15 -18.08
N ALA A 8 5.03 7.72 -18.65
CA ALA A 8 5.09 8.96 -19.41
C ALA A 8 5.30 10.21 -18.51
N PRO A 9 6.08 11.23 -18.97
CA PRO A 9 6.48 12.38 -18.14
C PRO A 9 5.34 13.22 -17.55
N GLN A 10 4.16 13.22 -18.17
CA GLN A 10 2.98 13.97 -17.70
C GLN A 10 2.37 13.43 -16.40
N TYR A 11 2.82 12.27 -15.92
CA TYR A 11 2.42 11.70 -14.63
C TYR A 11 3.44 11.97 -13.52
N LEU A 12 4.53 12.69 -13.82
CA LEU A 12 5.53 13.06 -12.83
C LEU A 12 5.04 14.23 -11.95
N PRO A 13 5.42 14.25 -10.66
CA PRO A 13 6.03 13.14 -9.92
C PRO A 13 5.04 11.97 -9.76
N ILE A 14 5.53 10.73 -9.79
CA ILE A 14 4.71 9.55 -9.50
C ILE A 14 5.24 8.85 -8.25
N SER A 15 4.40 8.72 -7.23
CA SER A 15 4.71 7.94 -6.04
C SER A 15 4.12 6.54 -6.15
N ILE A 16 4.88 5.55 -5.68
CA ILE A 16 4.45 4.17 -5.53
C ILE A 16 4.43 3.85 -4.05
N VAL A 17 3.31 3.32 -3.57
CA VAL A 17 3.19 2.76 -2.24
C VAL A 17 3.03 1.25 -2.37
N ILE A 18 3.93 0.50 -1.75
CA ILE A 18 3.79 -0.94 -1.56
C ILE A 18 3.28 -1.16 -0.14
N ALA A 19 2.21 -1.92 -0.04
CA ALA A 19 1.51 -2.18 1.20
C ALA A 19 1.36 -3.70 1.41
N ASP A 20 1.53 -4.14 2.64
CA ASP A 20 1.42 -5.54 3.02
C ASP A 20 0.57 -5.66 4.28
N VAL A 21 -0.48 -6.48 4.23
CA VAL A 21 -1.41 -6.69 5.34
C VAL A 21 -0.80 -7.61 6.39
N ASN A 22 -0.60 -7.06 7.59
CA ASN A 22 -0.02 -7.81 8.70
C ASN A 22 -1.00 -8.86 9.23
N ASN A 23 -0.45 -9.98 9.70
CA ASN A 23 -1.18 -11.05 10.40
C ASN A 23 -2.30 -11.74 9.60
N LEU A 24 -2.34 -11.62 8.26
CA LEU A 24 -3.37 -12.30 7.46
C LEU A 24 -3.37 -13.82 7.69
N LYS A 25 -2.19 -14.46 7.63
CA LYS A 25 -2.07 -15.90 7.87
C LYS A 25 -2.56 -16.29 9.27
N SER A 26 -2.12 -15.58 10.30
CA SER A 26 -2.55 -15.82 11.68
C SER A 26 -4.06 -15.65 11.84
N THR A 27 -4.66 -14.67 11.16
CA THR A 27 -6.10 -14.46 11.14
C THR A 27 -6.83 -15.63 10.48
N ASN A 28 -6.34 -16.13 9.34
CA ASN A 28 -6.89 -17.31 8.67
C ASN A 28 -6.81 -18.55 9.55
N ASP A 29 -5.65 -18.78 10.17
CA ASP A 29 -5.40 -19.97 10.99
C ASP A 29 -6.26 -19.96 12.28
N THR A 30 -6.57 -18.78 12.82
CA THR A 30 -7.31 -18.63 14.09
C THR A 30 -8.82 -18.48 13.91
N TYR A 31 -9.25 -17.69 12.92
CA TYR A 31 -10.64 -17.28 12.73
C TYR A 31 -11.23 -17.72 11.39
N GLY A 32 -10.49 -18.51 10.60
CA GLY A 32 -10.92 -19.00 9.30
C GLY A 32 -10.72 -18.01 8.15
N HIS A 33 -10.79 -18.54 6.92
CA HIS A 33 -10.55 -17.78 5.70
C HIS A 33 -11.55 -16.64 5.46
N ASP A 34 -12.81 -16.78 5.90
CA ASP A 34 -13.81 -15.72 5.78
C ASP A 34 -13.39 -14.45 6.54
N SER A 35 -12.73 -14.62 7.69
CA SER A 35 -12.20 -13.53 8.50
C SER A 35 -11.00 -12.86 7.84
N GLY A 36 -10.11 -13.64 7.20
CA GLY A 36 -9.02 -13.07 6.42
C GLY A 36 -9.48 -12.34 5.17
N ASP A 37 -10.52 -12.85 4.50
CA ASP A 37 -11.17 -12.15 3.39
C ASP A 37 -11.77 -10.82 3.84
N LEU A 38 -12.41 -10.81 5.02
CA LEU A 38 -12.92 -9.58 5.61
C LEU A 38 -11.77 -8.59 5.91
N LEU A 39 -10.67 -9.06 6.49
CA LEU A 39 -9.47 -8.24 6.74
C LEU A 39 -8.94 -7.60 5.45
N ILE A 40 -8.82 -8.37 4.37
CA ILE A 40 -8.42 -7.86 3.06
C ILE A 40 -9.39 -6.82 2.52
N ARG A 41 -10.71 -7.05 2.65
CA ARG A 41 -11.73 -6.10 2.20
C ARG A 41 -11.66 -4.79 2.97
N ARG A 42 -11.51 -4.83 4.30
CA ARG A 42 -11.37 -3.62 5.14
C ARG A 42 -10.11 -2.83 4.79
N THR A 43 -9.01 -3.51 4.52
CA THR A 43 -7.81 -2.87 4.00
C THR A 43 -8.05 -2.21 2.63
N ALA A 44 -8.68 -2.90 1.69
CA ALA A 44 -8.99 -2.28 0.39
C ALA A 44 -9.93 -1.06 0.51
N GLU A 45 -10.89 -1.09 1.44
CA GLU A 45 -11.78 0.03 1.73
C GLU A 45 -11.03 1.25 2.26
N GLY A 46 -10.08 1.08 3.19
CA GLY A 46 -9.28 2.19 3.70
C GLY A 46 -8.43 2.84 2.62
N PHE A 47 -7.84 2.04 1.73
CA PHE A 47 -7.10 2.57 0.58
C PHE A 47 -8.02 3.40 -0.33
N ARG A 48 -9.21 2.86 -0.68
CA ARG A 48 -10.18 3.58 -1.53
C ARG A 48 -10.67 4.90 -0.93
N LYS A 49 -10.84 4.97 0.39
CA LYS A 49 -11.25 6.21 1.07
C LYS A 49 -10.16 7.28 1.08
N ALA A 50 -8.88 6.88 1.09
CA ALA A 50 -7.76 7.81 1.12
C ALA A 50 -7.31 8.26 -0.27
N CYS A 51 -7.45 7.39 -1.28
CA CYS A 51 -7.00 7.63 -2.65
C CYS A 51 -8.05 8.40 -3.47
N ARG A 52 -7.59 9.03 -4.55
CA ARG A 52 -8.40 9.74 -5.54
C ARG A 52 -8.87 8.79 -6.64
N GLU A 53 -9.80 9.25 -7.47
CA GLU A 53 -10.33 8.48 -8.61
C GLU A 53 -9.26 8.06 -9.63
N ASN A 54 -8.25 8.92 -9.84
CA ASN A 54 -7.15 8.66 -10.79
C ASN A 54 -5.98 7.87 -10.18
N ASP A 55 -6.03 7.57 -8.87
CA ASP A 55 -5.04 6.73 -8.21
C ASP A 55 -5.38 5.26 -8.47
N ILE A 56 -4.38 4.43 -8.65
CA ILE A 56 -4.59 3.02 -9.00
C ILE A 56 -4.22 2.16 -7.81
N ILE A 57 -5.18 1.37 -7.34
CA ILE A 57 -5.00 0.39 -6.26
C ILE A 57 -5.06 -1.00 -6.89
N ALA A 58 -3.97 -1.75 -6.80
CA ALA A 58 -3.88 -3.12 -7.29
C ALA A 58 -3.53 -4.06 -6.13
N ARG A 59 -4.23 -5.19 -6.04
CA ARG A 59 -3.80 -6.33 -5.24
C ARG A 59 -3.04 -7.28 -6.15
N TRP A 60 -1.76 -7.48 -5.89
CA TRP A 60 -0.90 -8.32 -6.76
C TRP A 60 -0.49 -9.65 -6.12
N GLY A 61 -0.81 -9.84 -4.83
CA GLY A 61 -0.47 -11.02 -4.06
C GLY A 61 -1.56 -11.38 -3.04
N GLY A 62 -1.26 -12.30 -2.13
CA GLY A 62 -2.18 -12.73 -1.07
C GLY A 62 -2.56 -11.58 -0.14
N ASP A 63 -1.58 -11.00 0.54
CA ASP A 63 -1.68 -9.88 1.48
C ASP A 63 -1.08 -8.57 0.94
N GLU A 64 -0.58 -8.57 -0.28
CA GLU A 64 0.18 -7.44 -0.83
C GLU A 64 -0.63 -6.59 -1.83
N PHE A 65 -0.45 -5.28 -1.73
CA PHE A 65 -1.05 -4.26 -2.56
C PHE A 65 0.01 -3.27 -3.08
N ALA A 66 -0.25 -2.75 -4.28
CA ALA A 66 0.46 -1.63 -4.86
C ALA A 66 -0.52 -0.48 -5.08
N ILE A 67 -0.13 0.74 -4.69
CA ILE A 67 -0.87 1.97 -4.94
C ILE A 67 0.01 2.88 -5.78
N LEU A 68 -0.44 3.21 -6.98
CA LEU A 68 0.20 4.16 -7.87
C LEU A 68 -0.50 5.50 -7.74
N LEU A 69 0.29 6.53 -7.46
CA LEU A 69 -0.18 7.89 -7.20
C LEU A 69 0.43 8.83 -8.24
N PRO A 70 -0.18 8.95 -9.44
CA PRO A 70 0.29 9.88 -10.46
C PRO A 70 0.22 11.33 -9.96
N ASN A 71 1.09 12.20 -10.45
CA ASN A 71 1.12 13.63 -10.08
C ASN A 71 1.18 13.88 -8.56
N THR A 72 1.88 12.99 -7.84
CA THR A 72 2.00 12.97 -6.39
C THR A 72 3.48 12.92 -6.01
N ASP A 73 3.88 13.87 -5.18
CA ASP A 73 5.23 13.94 -4.60
C ASP A 73 5.31 13.11 -3.30
N ALA A 74 6.53 12.91 -2.82
CA ALA A 74 6.78 12.10 -1.62
C ALA A 74 6.01 12.60 -0.39
N ASP A 75 5.93 13.92 -0.17
CA ASP A 75 5.24 14.49 0.98
C ASP A 75 3.72 14.25 0.91
N LYS A 76 3.12 14.37 -0.28
CA LYS A 76 1.70 14.04 -0.48
C LYS A 76 1.46 12.55 -0.32
N ALA A 77 2.35 11.69 -0.81
CA ALA A 77 2.25 10.24 -0.65
C ALA A 77 2.30 9.85 0.83
N GLU A 78 3.22 10.42 1.62
CA GLU A 78 3.28 10.23 3.08
C GLU A 78 1.99 10.71 3.76
N ARG A 79 1.41 11.84 3.36
CA ARG A 79 0.11 12.28 3.87
C ARG A 79 -1.04 11.34 3.50
N ILE A 80 -1.02 10.75 2.31
CA ILE A 80 -2.01 9.73 1.91
C ILE A 80 -1.88 8.51 2.83
N VAL A 81 -0.66 8.00 3.03
CA VAL A 81 -0.40 6.87 3.95
C VAL A 81 -0.77 7.22 5.39
N GLY A 82 -0.51 8.45 5.85
CA GLY A 82 -0.95 8.94 7.16
C GLY A 82 -2.47 8.89 7.32
N ARG A 83 -3.22 9.33 6.30
CA ARG A 83 -4.69 9.22 6.29
C ARG A 83 -5.15 7.77 6.31
N ILE A 84 -4.49 6.88 5.57
CA ILE A 84 -4.80 5.44 5.59
C ILE A 84 -4.61 4.88 7.01
N ARG A 85 -3.49 5.19 7.67
CA ARG A 85 -3.22 4.76 9.05
C ARG A 85 -4.28 5.27 10.03
N GLU A 86 -4.70 6.52 9.88
CA GLU A 86 -5.77 7.11 10.70
C GLU A 86 -7.09 6.36 10.52
N GLN A 87 -7.45 6.01 9.27
CA GLN A 87 -8.66 5.25 8.97
C GLN A 87 -8.66 3.85 9.58
N TYR A 88 -7.49 3.26 9.87
CA TYR A 88 -7.39 1.93 10.48
C TYR A 88 -7.30 1.94 11.99
N ARG A 89 -7.09 3.09 12.64
CA ARG A 89 -6.88 3.18 14.09
C ARG A 89 -8.00 2.49 14.89
N ASP A 90 -9.24 2.69 14.47
CA ASP A 90 -10.43 2.16 15.15
C ASP A 90 -11.14 1.05 14.36
N VAL A 91 -10.46 0.49 13.35
CA VAL A 91 -11.02 -0.60 12.54
C VAL A 91 -10.39 -1.91 12.97
N SER A 92 -11.23 -2.83 13.43
CA SER A 92 -10.83 -4.19 13.77
C SER A 92 -11.68 -5.22 13.01
N VAL A 93 -11.08 -6.40 12.83
CA VAL A 93 -11.74 -7.60 12.32
C VAL A 93 -11.54 -8.68 13.38
N MET A 94 -12.64 -9.17 13.97
CA MET A 94 -12.58 -10.17 15.06
C MET A 94 -11.69 -9.70 16.22
N ASP A 95 -11.86 -8.44 16.64
CA ASP A 95 -11.05 -7.75 17.67
C ASP A 95 -9.55 -7.58 17.36
N LEU A 96 -9.11 -7.98 16.16
CA LEU A 96 -7.76 -7.69 15.68
C LEU A 96 -7.73 -6.36 14.92
N PRO A 97 -6.87 -5.41 15.29
CA PRO A 97 -6.74 -4.15 14.57
C PRO A 97 -6.24 -4.40 13.14
N VAL A 98 -6.78 -3.67 12.17
CA VAL A 98 -6.25 -3.67 10.81
C VAL A 98 -4.87 -3.03 10.82
N SER A 99 -3.84 -3.82 10.53
CA SER A 99 -2.45 -3.37 10.50
C SER A 99 -1.84 -3.64 9.13
N VAL A 100 -1.15 -2.64 8.60
CA VAL A 100 -0.55 -2.68 7.26
C VAL A 100 0.83 -2.03 7.32
N SER A 101 1.83 -2.72 6.77
CA SER A 101 3.18 -2.18 6.58
C SER A 101 3.27 -1.50 5.22
N PHE A 102 3.86 -0.31 5.17
CA PHE A 102 3.96 0.51 3.96
C PHE A 102 5.42 0.80 3.61
N GLY A 103 5.71 0.89 2.31
CA GLY A 103 6.91 1.49 1.76
C GLY A 103 6.54 2.41 0.60
N ILE A 104 7.24 3.53 0.48
CA ILE A 104 6.92 4.63 -0.42
C ILE A 104 8.19 5.02 -1.19
N ALA A 105 8.09 5.12 -2.50
CA ALA A 105 9.15 5.69 -3.31
C ALA A 105 8.54 6.60 -4.38
N THR A 106 9.25 7.65 -4.77
CA THR A 106 8.75 8.64 -5.72
C THR A 106 9.72 8.81 -6.88
N ARG A 107 9.19 8.71 -8.09
CA ARG A 107 9.87 9.09 -9.32
C ARG A 107 9.63 10.58 -9.54
N THR A 108 10.71 11.35 -9.67
CA THR A 108 10.65 12.79 -9.91
C THR A 108 11.17 13.17 -11.29
N LEU A 109 11.96 12.30 -11.92
CA LEU A 109 12.61 12.56 -13.20
C LEU A 109 12.28 11.49 -14.25
N PRO A 110 12.13 11.85 -15.54
CA PRO A 110 11.79 10.90 -16.61
C PRO A 110 12.81 9.77 -16.80
N GLU A 111 14.09 9.99 -16.53
CA GLU A 111 15.16 9.01 -16.68
C GLU A 111 15.17 7.93 -15.58
N GLN A 112 14.47 8.16 -14.47
CA GLN A 112 14.32 7.15 -13.43
C GLN A 112 13.36 6.06 -13.91
N SER A 113 13.77 4.79 -13.83
CA SER A 113 12.88 3.68 -14.17
C SER A 113 11.78 3.50 -13.12
N LEU A 114 10.53 3.37 -13.56
CA LEU A 114 9.40 3.05 -12.69
C LEU A 114 9.61 1.71 -11.95
N SER A 115 10.28 0.74 -12.56
CA SER A 115 10.60 -0.54 -11.92
C SER A 115 11.60 -0.38 -10.76
N SER A 116 12.59 0.52 -10.91
CA SER A 116 13.54 0.83 -9.85
C SER A 116 12.85 1.49 -8.66
N ILE A 117 11.90 2.40 -8.93
CA ILE A 117 11.11 3.07 -7.90
C ILE A 117 10.22 2.05 -7.16
N MET A 118 9.59 1.13 -7.89
CA MET A 118 8.81 0.04 -7.30
C MET A 118 9.68 -0.82 -6.37
N THR A 119 10.88 -1.20 -6.82
CA THR A 119 11.86 -1.96 -6.02
C THR A 119 12.28 -1.22 -4.74
N MET A 120 12.41 0.11 -4.80
CA MET A 120 12.73 0.93 -3.62
C MET A 120 11.57 0.93 -2.61
N ALA A 121 10.34 1.08 -3.08
CA ALA A 121 9.14 1.03 -2.24
C ALA A 121 8.98 -0.35 -1.58
N GLU A 122 9.18 -1.44 -2.32
CA GLU A 122 9.19 -2.80 -1.76
C GLU A 122 10.23 -2.97 -0.65
N LYS A 123 11.48 -2.58 -0.90
CA LYS A 123 12.56 -2.69 0.11
C LYS A 123 12.22 -1.95 1.40
N GLN A 124 11.64 -0.76 1.29
CA GLN A 124 11.21 0.01 2.46
C GLN A 124 10.04 -0.68 3.19
N MET A 125 9.06 -1.20 2.45
CA MET A 125 7.94 -1.96 3.03
C MET A 125 8.45 -3.16 3.81
N TYR A 126 9.35 -3.95 3.21
CA TYR A 126 9.95 -5.12 3.86
C TYR A 126 10.73 -4.75 5.12
N ALA A 127 11.50 -3.66 5.10
CA ALA A 127 12.19 -3.17 6.28
C ALA A 127 11.20 -2.81 7.41
N ASN A 128 10.11 -2.13 7.08
CA ASN A 128 9.07 -1.76 8.03
C ASN A 128 8.32 -2.99 8.58
N LYS A 129 7.96 -3.96 7.73
CA LYS A 129 7.30 -5.22 8.14
C LYS A 129 8.17 -6.05 9.09
N ARG A 130 9.49 -6.09 8.85
CA ARG A 130 10.43 -6.78 9.75
C ARG A 130 10.53 -6.08 11.11
N GLY A 131 10.52 -4.75 11.14
CA GLY A 131 10.49 -3.99 12.40
C GLY A 131 9.23 -4.24 13.22
N GLU A 132 8.06 -4.31 12.57
CA GLU A 132 6.79 -4.62 13.23
C GLU A 132 6.75 -6.04 13.82
N LYS A 133 7.33 -7.03 13.14
CA LYS A 133 7.42 -8.42 13.68
C LYS A 133 8.36 -8.56 14.88
N MET A 134 9.24 -7.59 15.11
CA MET A 134 10.21 -7.60 16.23
C MET A 134 9.70 -6.82 17.45
N ARG A 135 8.54 -6.17 17.35
CA ARG A 135 7.85 -5.46 18.44
C ARG A 135 6.86 -6.39 19.12
#